data_AF-A0A1G5WAF2-F1
#
_entry.id   AF-A0A1G5WAF2-F1
#
_cell.length_a   1.000
_cell.length_b   1.000
_cell.length_c   1.000
_cell.angle_alpha   90.00
_cell.angle_beta   90.00
_cell.angle_gamma   90.00
#
_symmetry.space_group_name_H-M   'P 1'
#
loop_
_entity.id
_entity.type
_entity.pdbx_description
1 polymer ?
#
loop_
_entity_poly.entity_id
_entity_poly.type
_entity_poly.pdbx_seq_one_letter_code
_entity_poly.pdbx_strand_id
1 'polypeptide(L)'
;MKIGHGVVKKYSREYHRTLKNGEKKKYITEQIQITVPKNEDIYNNQEEVLIIPESEMEEFYNLEEELNANKVATYLYMLEVEKLEQLLNDANPSEYEKIIEELKEELHAKENEINNLESINSDTKNDAVSFLKEENANIKTKHSRLIEENENLKTKYVNMKIENENLKTKYTSIKEENKNLKSKCSTLKEKNDDIKTSYDKVSDKYDQLKQENLNTKTSYAEMFTANEDLEKDYDDLRLEYNDLVDKYNDLEEELYILKSSRSRDEYIASKVKEFILNNEH
;
A
#
# COMPACT_ATOMS: atom_id res chain seq x y z
N MET A 1 58.56 -101.44 -56.60
CA MET A 1 58.76 -102.62 -55.73
C MET A 1 58.52 -103.88 -56.56
N LYS A 2 59.30 -104.96 -56.42
CA LYS A 2 58.97 -106.24 -57.08
C LYS A 2 57.96 -106.98 -56.20
N ILE A 3 56.84 -107.45 -56.76
CA ILE A 3 55.73 -108.07 -56.01
C ILE A 3 55.50 -109.47 -56.60
N GLY A 4 55.42 -110.50 -55.76
CA GLY A 4 55.13 -111.88 -56.16
C GLY A 4 53.90 -112.41 -55.45
N HIS A 5 52.91 -112.92 -56.19
CA HIS A 5 51.61 -113.30 -55.63
C HIS A 5 51.63 -114.78 -55.22
N GLY A 6 51.23 -115.05 -53.98
CA GLY A 6 51.18 -116.39 -53.43
C GLY A 6 49.94 -116.62 -52.58
N VAL A 7 49.42 -117.83 -52.60
CA VAL A 7 48.31 -118.21 -51.72
C VAL A 7 48.86 -118.69 -50.39
N VAL A 8 48.46 -118.01 -49.33
CA VAL A 8 48.86 -118.34 -47.96
C VAL A 8 47.93 -119.39 -47.38
N LYS A 9 48.49 -120.52 -46.94
CA LYS A 9 47.78 -121.56 -46.18
C LYS A 9 48.38 -121.67 -44.79
N LYS A 10 47.52 -121.59 -43.78
CA LYS A 10 47.91 -121.73 -42.38
C LYS A 10 47.55 -123.13 -41.90
N TYR A 11 48.53 -123.81 -41.33
CA TYR A 11 48.38 -125.13 -40.76
C TYR A 11 48.66 -125.06 -39.26
N SER A 12 47.77 -125.60 -38.45
CA SER A 12 48.04 -125.82 -37.03
C SER A 12 48.13 -127.31 -36.78
N ARG A 13 49.16 -127.72 -36.04
CA ARG A 13 49.31 -129.10 -35.60
C ARG A 13 49.45 -129.13 -34.10
N GLU A 14 48.61 -129.96 -33.50
CA GLU A 14 48.51 -130.09 -32.07
C GLU A 14 49.04 -131.44 -31.62
N TYR A 15 49.91 -131.44 -30.62
CA TYR A 15 50.49 -132.66 -30.07
C TYR A 15 50.66 -132.57 -28.56
N HIS A 16 50.59 -133.74 -27.91
CA HIS A 16 50.69 -133.85 -26.46
C HIS A 16 52.04 -134.50 -26.11
N ARG A 17 52.81 -133.84 -25.25
CA ARG A 17 54.08 -134.37 -24.76
C ARG A 17 53.96 -134.71 -23.28
N THR A 18 54.26 -135.95 -22.93
CA THR A 18 54.33 -136.36 -21.52
C THR A 18 55.63 -135.84 -20.92
N LEU A 19 55.52 -135.12 -19.81
CA LEU A 19 56.64 -134.56 -19.07
C LEU A 19 57.21 -135.62 -18.11
N LYS A 20 58.44 -135.42 -17.63
CA LYS A 20 59.16 -136.41 -16.79
C LYS A 20 58.45 -136.74 -15.46
N ASN A 21 57.49 -135.91 -15.05
CA ASN A 21 56.63 -136.08 -13.88
C ASN A 21 55.31 -136.83 -14.17
N GLY A 22 55.07 -137.28 -15.41
CA GLY A 22 53.89 -138.06 -15.81
C GLY A 22 52.71 -137.23 -16.37
N GLU A 23 52.74 -135.90 -16.28
CA GLU A 23 51.69 -135.04 -16.85
C GLU A 23 51.82 -134.87 -18.37
N LYS A 24 50.70 -134.89 -19.11
CA LYS A 24 50.66 -134.59 -20.55
C LYS A 24 50.35 -133.13 -20.80
N LYS A 25 51.26 -132.40 -21.48
CA LYS A 25 51.05 -131.00 -21.88
C LYS A 25 50.83 -130.89 -23.39
N LYS A 26 49.80 -130.14 -23.78
CA LYS A 26 49.37 -129.91 -25.17
C LYS A 26 50.15 -128.73 -25.75
N TYR A 27 50.69 -128.91 -26.95
CA TYR A 27 51.39 -127.87 -27.71
C TYR A 27 50.75 -127.76 -29.08
N ILE A 28 50.53 -126.54 -29.53
CA ILE A 28 50.14 -126.23 -30.90
C ILE A 28 51.32 -125.54 -31.56
N THR A 29 51.73 -126.05 -32.72
CA THR A 29 52.62 -125.34 -33.63
C THR A 29 51.83 -124.92 -34.85
N GLU A 30 51.90 -123.65 -35.18
CA GLU A 30 51.33 -123.12 -36.41
C GLU A 30 52.44 -122.88 -37.43
N GLN A 31 52.22 -123.31 -38.66
CA GLN A 31 53.11 -123.08 -39.79
C GLN A 31 52.31 -122.45 -40.92
N ILE A 32 52.91 -121.45 -41.55
CA ILE A 32 52.33 -120.80 -42.72
C ILE A 32 53.11 -121.29 -43.92
N GLN A 33 52.40 -121.88 -44.87
CA GLN A 33 52.96 -122.27 -46.15
C GLN A 33 52.43 -121.33 -47.22
N ILE A 34 53.33 -120.83 -48.06
CA ILE A 34 52.97 -119.97 -49.17
C ILE A 34 53.19 -120.78 -50.44
N THR A 35 52.14 -120.90 -51.24
CA THR A 35 52.22 -121.53 -52.54
C THR A 35 52.27 -120.42 -53.59
N VAL A 36 53.41 -120.29 -54.25
CA VAL A 36 53.63 -119.34 -55.35
C VAL A 36 53.63 -120.13 -56.67
N PRO A 37 52.90 -119.70 -57.70
CA PRO A 37 53.00 -120.28 -59.04
C PRO A 37 54.44 -120.17 -59.57
N LYS A 38 54.94 -121.20 -60.24
CA LYS A 38 56.36 -121.31 -60.63
C LYS A 38 56.85 -120.18 -61.57
N ASN A 39 55.93 -119.54 -62.28
CA ASN A 39 56.18 -118.39 -63.16
C ASN A 39 56.23 -117.05 -62.42
N GLU A 40 55.79 -117.00 -61.17
CA GLU A 40 55.82 -115.82 -60.29
C GLU A 40 56.75 -116.03 -59.10
N ASP A 41 57.47 -117.16 -59.07
CA ASP A 41 58.47 -117.44 -58.04
C ASP A 41 59.70 -116.55 -58.27
N ILE A 42 59.66 -115.40 -57.60
CA ILE A 42 60.75 -114.43 -57.53
C ILE A 42 61.60 -114.61 -56.27
N TYR A 43 61.31 -115.64 -55.45
CA TYR A 43 61.88 -115.84 -54.13
C TYR A 43 63.00 -116.88 -54.16
N ASN A 44 64.07 -116.64 -53.40
CA ASN A 44 65.15 -117.60 -53.27
C ASN A 44 64.95 -118.51 -52.04
N ASN A 45 65.53 -119.71 -52.08
CA ASN A 45 65.43 -120.66 -50.98
C ASN A 45 66.05 -120.08 -49.68
N GLN A 46 65.31 -120.11 -48.57
CA GLN A 46 65.64 -119.51 -47.28
C GLN A 46 65.71 -117.96 -47.24
N GLU A 47 65.18 -117.26 -48.24
CA GLU A 47 65.06 -115.79 -48.22
C GLU A 47 64.03 -115.33 -47.18
N GLU A 48 64.40 -114.36 -46.35
CA GLU A 48 63.49 -113.74 -45.38
C GLU A 48 62.66 -112.68 -46.10
N VAL A 49 61.33 -112.87 -46.13
CA VAL A 49 60.41 -112.04 -46.89
C VAL A 49 59.36 -111.41 -45.99
N LEU A 50 59.05 -110.13 -46.24
CA LEU A 50 57.92 -109.46 -45.61
C LEU A 50 56.66 -109.73 -46.45
N ILE A 51 55.67 -110.38 -45.85
CA ILE A 51 54.39 -110.67 -46.50
C ILE A 51 53.38 -109.66 -46.01
N ILE A 52 52.95 -108.78 -46.92
CA ILE A 52 51.91 -107.78 -46.64
C ILE A 52 50.59 -108.32 -47.20
N PRO A 53 49.51 -108.37 -46.40
CA PRO A 53 48.19 -108.70 -46.91
C PRO A 53 47.80 -107.73 -48.03
N GLU A 54 47.28 -108.24 -49.14
CA GLU A 54 46.88 -107.39 -50.27
C GLU A 54 45.79 -106.37 -49.87
N SER A 55 44.98 -106.70 -48.85
CA SER A 55 44.00 -105.78 -48.24
C SER A 55 44.61 -104.53 -47.58
N GLU A 56 45.90 -104.55 -47.22
CA GLU A 56 46.59 -103.43 -46.56
C GLU A 56 47.38 -102.56 -47.57
N MET A 57 47.47 -102.97 -48.84
CA MET A 57 48.14 -102.18 -49.88
C MET A 57 47.36 -100.92 -50.27
N GLU A 58 46.03 -100.95 -50.15
CA GLU A 58 45.16 -99.78 -50.41
C GLU A 58 45.43 -98.64 -49.41
N GLU A 59 45.73 -98.98 -48.14
CA GLU A 59 46.08 -97.99 -47.11
C GLU A 59 47.39 -97.26 -47.46
N PHE A 60 48.39 -97.96 -48.00
CA PHE A 60 49.65 -97.34 -48.40
C PHE A 60 49.50 -96.33 -49.54
N TYR A 61 48.66 -96.61 -50.54
CA TYR A 61 48.42 -95.66 -51.64
C TYR A 61 47.67 -94.41 -51.16
N ASN A 62 46.71 -94.57 -50.25
CA ASN A 62 45.99 -93.44 -49.66
C ASN A 62 46.91 -92.52 -48.84
N LEU A 63 47.86 -93.09 -48.09
CA LEU A 63 48.86 -92.32 -47.34
C LEU A 63 49.80 -91.51 -48.26
N GLU A 64 50.19 -92.05 -49.41
CA GLU A 64 51.01 -91.32 -50.38
C GLU A 64 50.23 -90.16 -51.02
N GLU A 65 48.94 -90.36 -51.29
CA GLU A 65 48.04 -89.32 -51.79
C GLU A 65 47.82 -88.21 -50.76
N GLU A 66 47.58 -88.55 -49.49
CA GLU A 66 47.50 -87.60 -48.38
C GLU A 66 48.79 -86.79 -48.21
N LEU A 67 49.96 -87.45 -48.30
CA LEU A 67 51.25 -86.76 -48.20
C LEU A 67 51.44 -85.73 -49.31
N ASN A 68 51.04 -86.07 -50.54
CA ASN A 68 51.12 -85.17 -51.67
C ASN A 68 50.11 -84.01 -51.56
N ALA A 69 48.88 -84.28 -51.12
CA ALA A 69 47.90 -83.25 -50.82
C ALA A 69 48.39 -82.27 -49.73
N ASN A 70 49.05 -82.79 -48.70
CA ASN A 70 49.55 -81.97 -47.58
C ASN A 70 50.74 -81.08 -48.00
N LYS A 71 51.60 -81.55 -48.90
CA LYS A 71 52.65 -80.71 -49.51
C LYS A 71 52.06 -79.55 -50.31
N VAL A 72 51.01 -79.80 -51.09
CA VAL A 72 50.31 -78.76 -51.85
C VAL A 72 49.64 -77.75 -50.90
N ALA A 73 48.96 -78.23 -49.86
CA ALA A 73 48.35 -77.36 -48.85
C ALA A 73 49.39 -76.45 -48.17
N THR A 74 50.55 -77.01 -47.81
CA THR A 74 51.65 -76.23 -47.19
C THR A 74 52.15 -75.12 -48.11
N TYR A 75 52.31 -75.40 -49.41
CA TYR A 75 52.73 -74.41 -50.39
C TYR A 75 51.68 -73.29 -50.56
N LEU A 76 50.40 -73.63 -50.58
CA LEU A 76 49.31 -72.65 -50.65
C LEU A 76 49.27 -71.74 -49.42
N TYR A 77 49.43 -72.31 -48.22
CA TYR A 77 49.52 -71.49 -47.00
C TYR A 77 50.72 -70.55 -47.01
N MET A 78 51.87 -71.00 -47.52
CA MET A 78 53.06 -70.16 -47.63
C MET A 78 52.82 -68.96 -48.57
N LEU A 79 52.19 -69.17 -49.72
CA LEU A 79 51.81 -68.08 -50.64
C LEU A 79 50.81 -67.10 -50.01
N GLU A 80 49.88 -67.61 -49.20
CA GLU A 80 48.90 -66.78 -48.51
C GLU A 80 49.56 -65.92 -47.41
N VAL A 81 50.52 -66.48 -46.67
CA VAL A 81 51.34 -65.71 -45.72
C VAL A 81 52.14 -64.63 -46.44
N GLU A 82 52.81 -64.95 -47.54
CA GLU A 82 53.62 -63.99 -48.30
C GLU A 82 52.77 -62.84 -48.86
N LYS A 83 51.53 -63.14 -49.29
CA LYS A 83 50.55 -62.14 -49.72
C LYS A 83 50.05 -61.26 -48.57
N LEU A 84 49.83 -61.84 -47.38
CA LEU A 84 49.44 -61.09 -46.19
C LEU A 84 50.58 -60.19 -45.70
N GLU A 85 51.83 -60.64 -45.78
CA GLU A 85 53.01 -59.84 -45.45
C GLU A 85 53.19 -58.65 -46.41
N GLN A 86 52.93 -58.84 -47.71
CA GLN A 86 52.89 -57.73 -48.66
C GLN A 86 51.78 -56.72 -48.32
N LEU A 87 50.56 -57.18 -48.05
CA LEU A 87 49.45 -56.31 -47.66
C LEU A 87 49.74 -55.52 -46.37
N LEU A 88 50.46 -56.11 -45.41
CA LEU A 88 50.85 -55.44 -44.17
C LEU A 88 51.95 -54.39 -44.38
N ASN A 89 52.89 -54.63 -45.30
CA ASN A 89 53.94 -53.67 -45.66
C ASN A 89 53.43 -52.54 -46.59
N ASP A 90 52.43 -52.83 -47.42
CA ASP A 90 51.73 -51.83 -48.26
C ASP A 90 50.73 -50.99 -47.45
N ALA A 91 50.24 -51.50 -46.33
CA ALA A 91 49.56 -50.67 -45.34
C ALA A 91 50.59 -49.68 -44.78
N ASN A 92 50.32 -48.38 -44.90
CA ASN A 92 51.23 -47.31 -44.53
C ASN A 92 50.88 -46.75 -43.14
N PRO A 93 51.26 -47.41 -42.02
CA PRO A 93 50.88 -47.01 -40.66
C PRO A 93 51.27 -45.57 -40.34
N SER A 94 52.31 -45.03 -41.01
CA SER A 94 52.75 -43.65 -40.86
C SER A 94 51.69 -42.60 -41.23
N GLU A 95 50.76 -42.90 -42.15
CA GLU A 95 49.72 -41.95 -42.55
C GLU A 95 48.59 -41.89 -41.51
N TYR A 96 48.19 -43.06 -40.98
CA TYR A 96 47.21 -43.15 -39.90
C TYR A 96 47.71 -42.52 -38.61
N GLU A 97 48.98 -42.70 -38.28
CA GLU A 97 49.59 -42.13 -37.08
C GLU A 97 49.64 -40.59 -37.14
N LYS A 98 49.87 -40.04 -38.35
CA LYS A 98 49.81 -38.60 -38.59
C LYS A 98 48.39 -38.03 -38.43
N ILE A 99 47.39 -38.73 -38.95
CA ILE A 99 45.96 -38.36 -38.81
C ILE A 99 45.54 -38.42 -37.33
N ILE A 100 45.99 -39.43 -36.58
CA ILE A 100 45.71 -39.55 -35.15
C ILE A 100 46.30 -38.36 -34.37
N GLU A 101 47.51 -37.93 -34.72
CA GLU A 101 48.14 -36.80 -34.03
C GLU A 101 47.47 -35.46 -34.39
N GLU A 102 47.08 -35.26 -35.64
CA GLU A 102 46.27 -34.10 -36.06
C GLU A 102 44.92 -34.06 -35.32
N LEU A 103 44.23 -35.21 -35.19
CA LEU A 103 42.98 -35.31 -34.44
C LEU A 103 43.17 -35.03 -32.93
N LYS A 104 44.28 -35.44 -32.34
CA LYS A 104 44.59 -35.12 -30.92
C LYS A 104 44.84 -33.64 -30.73
N GLU A 105 45.57 -32.99 -31.62
CA GLU A 105 45.79 -31.55 -31.58
C GLU A 105 44.47 -30.78 -31.74
N GLU A 106 43.61 -31.21 -32.66
CA GLU A 106 42.28 -30.62 -32.86
C GLU A 106 41.39 -30.82 -31.62
N LEU A 107 41.42 -32.00 -31.00
CA LEU A 107 40.68 -32.30 -29.78
C LEU A 107 41.17 -31.43 -28.61
N HIS A 108 42.48 -31.29 -28.43
CA HIS A 108 43.06 -30.43 -27.40
C HIS A 108 42.73 -28.94 -27.65
N ALA A 109 42.71 -28.50 -28.90
CA ALA A 109 42.27 -27.15 -29.25
C ALA A 109 40.78 -26.93 -28.91
N LYS A 110 39.94 -27.92 -29.18
CA LYS A 110 38.51 -27.88 -28.82
C LYS A 110 38.26 -27.91 -27.32
N GLU A 111 39.02 -28.69 -26.56
CA GLU A 111 38.96 -28.69 -25.09
C GLU A 111 39.32 -27.32 -24.51
N ASN A 112 40.35 -26.66 -25.04
CA ASN A 112 40.71 -25.30 -24.64
C ASN A 112 39.61 -24.29 -24.97
N GLU A 113 38.96 -24.41 -26.13
CA GLU A 113 37.85 -23.55 -26.53
C GLU A 113 36.63 -23.73 -25.61
N ILE A 114 36.30 -24.99 -25.26
CA ILE A 114 35.24 -25.32 -24.30
C ILE A 114 35.54 -24.70 -22.94
N ASN A 115 36.75 -24.88 -22.41
CA ASN A 115 37.14 -24.32 -21.10
C ASN A 115 37.03 -22.78 -21.07
N ASN A 116 37.44 -22.10 -22.15
CA ASN A 116 37.28 -20.65 -22.28
C ASN A 116 35.80 -20.24 -22.30
N LEU A 117 34.97 -20.94 -23.08
CA LEU A 117 33.52 -20.67 -23.14
C LEU A 117 32.84 -20.90 -21.79
N GLU A 118 33.23 -21.94 -21.06
CA GLU A 118 32.74 -22.21 -19.71
C GLU A 118 33.13 -21.10 -18.72
N SER A 119 34.37 -20.61 -18.79
CA SER A 119 34.81 -19.46 -17.98
C SER A 119 33.99 -18.21 -18.31
N ILE A 120 33.86 -17.85 -19.59
CA ILE A 120 33.09 -16.69 -20.03
C ILE A 120 31.63 -16.80 -19.59
N ASN A 121 31.04 -17.99 -19.71
CA ASN A 121 29.65 -18.24 -19.32
C ASN A 121 29.47 -18.17 -17.79
N SER A 122 30.43 -18.68 -17.02
CA SER A 122 30.51 -18.53 -15.56
C SER A 122 30.50 -17.05 -15.18
N ASP A 123 31.41 -16.26 -15.78
CA ASP A 123 31.63 -14.87 -15.41
C ASP A 123 30.42 -14.01 -15.80
N THR A 124 29.93 -14.16 -17.02
CA THR A 124 28.72 -13.45 -17.48
C THR A 124 27.49 -13.80 -16.63
N LYS A 125 27.32 -15.07 -16.24
CA LYS A 125 26.24 -15.48 -15.34
C LYS A 125 26.39 -14.86 -13.95
N ASN A 126 27.61 -14.84 -13.40
CA ASN A 126 27.87 -14.25 -12.08
C ASN A 126 27.65 -12.73 -12.10
N ASP A 127 28.12 -12.04 -13.14
CA ASP A 127 27.93 -10.61 -13.33
C ASP A 127 26.44 -10.26 -13.43
N ALA A 128 25.69 -10.97 -14.28
CA ALA A 128 24.25 -10.79 -14.42
C ALA A 128 23.51 -11.03 -13.10
N VAL A 129 23.88 -12.08 -12.36
CA VAL A 129 23.29 -12.38 -11.04
C VAL A 129 23.62 -11.30 -10.02
N SER A 130 24.84 -10.77 -10.02
CA SER A 130 25.25 -9.69 -9.12
C SER A 130 24.47 -8.40 -9.40
N PHE A 131 24.35 -8.03 -10.68
CA PHE A 131 23.60 -6.86 -11.12
C PHE A 131 22.13 -6.97 -10.74
N LEU A 132 21.49 -8.10 -11.03
CA LEU A 132 20.09 -8.34 -10.69
C LEU A 132 19.84 -8.35 -9.17
N LYS A 133 20.81 -8.81 -8.37
CA LYS A 133 20.74 -8.73 -6.89
C LYS A 133 20.77 -7.29 -6.41
N GLU A 134 21.67 -6.48 -6.96
CA GLU A 134 21.80 -5.06 -6.61
C GLU A 134 20.55 -4.28 -7.03
N GLU A 135 20.05 -4.50 -8.24
CA GLU A 135 18.81 -3.91 -8.73
C GLU A 135 17.61 -4.28 -7.84
N ASN A 136 17.48 -5.56 -7.46
CA ASN A 136 16.44 -6.00 -6.54
C ASN A 136 16.54 -5.34 -5.16
N ALA A 137 17.75 -5.16 -4.63
CA ALA A 137 17.97 -4.47 -3.37
C ALA A 137 17.53 -2.99 -3.47
N ASN A 138 17.87 -2.33 -4.58
CA ASN A 138 17.46 -0.96 -4.86
C ASN A 138 15.93 -0.84 -4.98
N ILE A 139 15.29 -1.75 -5.72
CA ILE A 139 13.82 -1.80 -5.84
C ILE A 139 13.16 -2.01 -4.47
N LYS A 140 13.66 -2.93 -3.65
CA LYS A 140 13.14 -3.16 -2.29
C LYS A 140 13.23 -1.90 -1.44
N THR A 141 14.37 -1.20 -1.44
CA THR A 141 14.53 0.03 -0.65
C THR A 141 13.61 1.15 -1.13
N LYS A 142 13.45 1.33 -2.45
CA LYS A 142 12.47 2.28 -3.01
C LYS A 142 11.03 1.92 -2.61
N HIS A 143 10.67 0.64 -2.67
CA HIS A 143 9.34 0.17 -2.29
C HIS A 143 9.04 0.43 -0.81
N SER A 144 9.99 0.16 0.09
CA SER A 144 9.86 0.47 1.51
C SER A 144 9.66 1.97 1.77
N ARG A 145 10.40 2.83 1.07
CA ARG A 145 10.23 4.30 1.17
C ARG A 145 8.85 4.75 0.71
N LEU A 146 8.34 4.19 -0.39
CA LEU A 146 7.01 4.51 -0.89
C LEU A 146 5.90 4.07 0.07
N ILE A 147 6.07 2.94 0.76
CA ILE A 147 5.13 2.49 1.81
C ILE A 147 5.09 3.52 2.95
N GLU A 148 6.25 3.94 3.44
CA GLU A 148 6.36 4.93 4.52
C GLU A 148 5.77 6.29 4.13
N GLU A 149 6.05 6.76 2.90
CA GLU A 149 5.48 7.99 2.37
C GLU A 149 3.95 7.92 2.27
N ASN A 150 3.41 6.78 1.82
CA ASN A 150 1.96 6.59 1.69
C ASN A 150 1.27 6.57 3.06
N GLU A 151 1.85 5.92 4.06
CA GLU A 151 1.31 5.96 5.44
C GLU A 151 1.36 7.38 6.01
N ASN A 152 2.45 8.12 5.80
CA ASN A 152 2.54 9.53 6.20
C ASN A 152 1.48 10.41 5.51
N LEU A 153 1.22 10.18 4.22
CA LEU A 153 0.16 10.88 3.47
C LEU A 153 -1.24 10.55 4.01
N LYS A 154 -1.52 9.29 4.34
CA LYS A 154 -2.78 8.89 4.98
C LYS A 154 -2.98 9.61 6.32
N THR A 155 -1.95 9.66 7.17
CA THR A 155 -2.03 10.38 8.45
C THR A 155 -2.30 11.87 8.24
N LYS A 156 -1.58 12.53 7.30
CA LYS A 156 -1.83 13.94 6.96
C LYS A 156 -3.27 14.16 6.49
N TYR A 157 -3.78 13.28 5.62
CA TYR A 157 -5.16 13.36 5.13
C TYR A 157 -6.19 13.26 6.26
N VAL A 158 -6.02 12.32 7.19
CA VAL A 158 -6.92 12.18 8.36
C VAL A 158 -6.88 13.44 9.23
N ASN A 159 -5.69 13.98 9.50
CA ASN A 159 -5.54 15.20 10.28
C ASN A 159 -6.21 16.41 9.61
N MET A 160 -6.02 16.60 8.31
CA MET A 160 -6.70 17.65 7.54
C MET A 160 -8.23 17.50 7.58
N LYS A 161 -8.73 16.25 7.52
CA LYS A 161 -10.17 15.99 7.62
C LYS A 161 -10.72 16.41 8.99
N ILE A 162 -10.01 16.09 10.08
CA ILE A 162 -10.39 16.49 11.45
C ILE A 162 -10.37 18.01 11.59
N GLU A 163 -9.31 18.67 11.11
CA GLU A 163 -9.18 20.13 11.16
C GLU A 163 -10.31 20.83 10.40
N ASN A 164 -10.67 20.31 9.22
CA ASN A 164 -11.77 20.85 8.42
C ASN A 164 -13.13 20.73 9.13
N GLU A 165 -13.42 19.61 9.79
CA GLU A 165 -14.66 19.48 10.59
C GLU A 165 -14.66 20.42 11.79
N ASN A 166 -13.52 20.58 12.49
CA ASN A 166 -13.39 21.55 13.57
C ASN A 166 -13.64 23.00 13.09
N LEU A 167 -13.11 23.36 11.91
CA LEU A 167 -13.35 24.66 11.29
C LEU A 167 -14.82 24.88 10.94
N LYS A 168 -15.52 23.86 10.40
CA LYS A 168 -16.96 23.93 10.14
C LYS A 168 -17.77 24.18 11.42
N THR A 169 -17.42 23.50 12.52
CA THR A 169 -18.08 23.71 13.81
C THR A 169 -17.87 25.14 14.33
N LYS A 170 -16.62 25.63 14.30
CA LYS A 170 -16.30 27.02 14.68
C LYS A 170 -17.05 28.04 13.82
N TYR A 171 -17.08 27.83 12.52
CA TYR A 171 -17.81 28.71 11.60
C TYR A 171 -19.31 28.76 11.91
N THR A 172 -19.92 27.62 12.18
CA THR A 172 -21.35 27.55 12.55
C THR A 172 -21.63 28.31 13.85
N SER A 173 -20.77 28.12 14.87
CA SER A 173 -20.89 28.84 16.14
C SER A 173 -20.77 30.35 15.98
N ILE A 174 -19.77 30.83 15.22
CA ILE A 174 -19.59 32.26 14.92
C ILE A 174 -20.80 32.82 14.17
N LYS A 175 -21.36 32.05 13.23
CA LYS A 175 -22.54 32.47 12.47
C LYS A 175 -23.76 32.66 13.38
N GLU A 176 -23.96 31.77 14.35
CA GLU A 176 -25.04 31.87 15.34
C GLU A 176 -24.82 33.05 16.30
N GLU A 177 -23.60 33.24 16.79
CA GLU A 177 -23.24 34.38 17.64
C GLU A 177 -23.50 35.70 16.93
N ASN A 178 -23.10 35.83 15.66
CA ASN A 178 -23.36 37.01 14.86
C ASN A 178 -24.86 37.28 14.66
N LYS A 179 -25.67 36.23 14.46
CA LYS A 179 -27.14 36.36 14.42
C LYS A 179 -27.70 36.88 15.74
N ASN A 180 -27.19 36.39 16.87
CA ASN A 180 -27.60 36.84 18.20
C ASN A 180 -27.20 38.31 18.44
N LEU A 181 -25.97 38.69 18.10
CA LEU A 181 -25.48 40.06 18.20
C LEU A 181 -26.31 41.03 17.35
N LYS A 182 -26.66 40.66 16.12
CA LYS A 182 -27.56 41.46 15.28
C LYS A 182 -28.92 41.67 15.95
N SER A 183 -29.51 40.62 16.52
CA SER A 183 -30.78 40.72 17.25
C SER A 183 -30.67 41.67 18.45
N LYS A 184 -29.63 41.52 19.29
CA LYS A 184 -29.36 42.40 20.42
C LYS A 184 -29.18 43.86 19.99
N CYS A 185 -28.48 44.10 18.88
CA CYS A 185 -28.28 45.43 18.34
C CYS A 185 -29.60 46.07 17.89
N SER A 186 -30.49 45.31 17.23
CA SER A 186 -31.83 45.79 16.87
C SER A 186 -32.66 46.15 18.10
N THR A 187 -32.68 45.28 19.12
CA THR A 187 -33.40 45.56 20.37
C THR A 187 -32.85 46.78 21.11
N LEU A 188 -31.52 46.98 21.13
CA LEU A 188 -30.92 48.16 21.72
C LEU A 188 -31.30 49.44 20.97
N LYS A 189 -31.40 49.38 19.64
CA LYS A 189 -31.85 50.50 18.82
C LYS A 189 -33.28 50.89 19.15
N GLU A 190 -34.20 49.92 19.22
CA GLU A 190 -35.59 50.14 19.61
C GLU A 190 -35.69 50.77 21.00
N LYS A 191 -34.98 50.23 22.00
CA LYS A 191 -34.94 50.81 23.35
C LYS A 191 -34.41 52.24 23.36
N ASN A 192 -33.42 52.55 22.54
CA ASN A 192 -32.88 53.91 22.44
C ASN A 192 -33.90 54.89 21.84
N ASP A 193 -34.65 54.44 20.83
CA ASP A 193 -35.73 55.23 20.21
C ASP A 193 -36.88 55.48 21.21
N ASP A 194 -37.23 54.46 22.02
CA ASP A 194 -38.20 54.59 23.11
C ASP A 194 -37.74 55.59 24.18
N ILE A 195 -36.48 55.50 24.62
CA ILE A 195 -35.88 56.43 25.59
C ILE A 195 -35.91 57.85 25.05
N LYS A 196 -35.53 58.04 23.78
CA LYS A 196 -35.55 59.36 23.14
C LYS A 196 -36.97 59.95 23.12
N THR A 197 -37.95 59.15 22.73
CA THR A 197 -39.36 59.57 22.75
C THR A 197 -39.85 59.93 24.16
N SER A 198 -39.43 59.18 25.17
CA SER A 198 -39.74 59.47 26.57
C SER A 198 -39.10 60.77 27.03
N TYR A 199 -37.83 60.99 26.68
CA TYR A 199 -37.10 62.22 26.97
C TYR A 199 -37.79 63.44 26.35
N ASP A 200 -38.18 63.37 25.08
CA ASP A 200 -38.86 64.47 24.39
C ASP A 200 -40.17 64.84 25.10
N LYS A 201 -40.98 63.85 25.51
CA LYS A 201 -42.21 64.09 26.29
C LYS A 201 -41.94 64.75 27.65
N VAL A 202 -40.87 64.36 28.34
CA VAL A 202 -40.49 64.98 29.61
C VAL A 202 -40.03 66.42 29.39
N SER A 203 -39.26 66.67 28.33
CA SER A 203 -38.82 68.01 27.94
C SER A 203 -40.01 68.92 27.65
N ASP A 204 -40.97 68.46 26.85
CA ASP A 204 -42.18 69.23 26.54
C ASP A 204 -42.98 69.57 27.79
N LYS A 205 -43.14 68.60 28.71
CA LYS A 205 -43.84 68.81 29.98
C LYS A 205 -43.10 69.80 30.89
N TYR A 206 -41.77 69.77 30.89
CA TYR A 206 -40.97 70.74 31.62
C TYR A 206 -41.19 72.16 31.08
N ASP A 207 -41.18 72.32 29.76
CA ASP A 207 -41.41 73.63 29.13
C ASP A 207 -42.83 74.15 29.40
N GLN A 208 -43.84 73.29 29.37
CA GLN A 208 -45.21 73.63 29.77
C GLN A 208 -45.28 74.12 31.22
N LEU A 209 -44.72 73.34 32.16
CA LEU A 209 -44.68 73.72 33.58
C LEU A 209 -43.92 75.04 33.81
N LYS A 210 -42.85 75.26 33.05
CA LYS A 210 -42.08 76.52 33.12
C LYS A 210 -42.93 77.71 32.69
N GLN A 211 -43.74 77.57 31.64
CA GLN A 211 -44.67 78.62 31.19
C GLN A 211 -45.81 78.84 32.20
N GLU A 212 -46.42 77.77 32.72
CA GLU A 212 -47.46 77.87 33.75
C GLU A 212 -46.96 78.60 35.01
N ASN A 213 -45.72 78.32 35.43
CA ASN A 213 -45.09 79.00 36.55
C ASN A 213 -44.86 80.50 36.28
N LEU A 214 -44.46 80.86 35.06
CA LEU A 214 -44.33 82.27 34.66
C LEU A 214 -45.69 82.97 34.70
N ASN A 215 -46.73 82.36 34.12
CA ASN A 215 -48.09 82.91 34.13
C ASN A 215 -48.61 83.08 35.56
N THR A 216 -48.37 82.11 36.43
CA THR A 216 -48.74 82.18 37.86
C THR A 216 -48.05 83.35 38.56
N LYS A 217 -46.74 83.55 38.30
CA LYS A 217 -46.00 84.68 38.86
C LYS A 217 -46.54 86.03 38.36
N THR A 218 -46.87 86.13 37.08
CA THR A 218 -47.48 87.35 36.52
C THR A 218 -48.82 87.64 37.17
N SER A 219 -49.71 86.65 37.24
CA SER A 219 -51.02 86.80 37.87
C SER A 219 -50.90 87.17 39.36
N TYR A 220 -49.94 86.60 40.08
CA TYR A 220 -49.66 86.99 41.46
C TYR A 220 -49.23 88.47 41.57
N ALA A 221 -48.36 88.95 40.68
CA ALA A 221 -47.95 90.35 40.65
C ALA A 221 -49.13 91.29 40.35
N GLU A 222 -50.01 90.94 39.42
CA GLU A 222 -51.22 91.70 39.10
C GLU A 222 -52.20 91.74 40.28
N MET A 223 -52.40 90.62 40.98
CA MET A 223 -53.22 90.60 42.20
C MET A 223 -52.62 91.46 43.31
N PHE A 224 -51.29 91.45 43.44
CA PHE A 224 -50.60 92.28 44.42
C PHE A 224 -50.83 93.77 44.15
N THR A 225 -50.66 94.23 42.91
CA THR A 225 -50.91 95.64 42.54
C THR A 225 -52.38 96.02 42.73
N ALA A 226 -53.32 95.15 42.32
CA ALA A 226 -54.74 95.40 42.53
C ALA A 226 -55.11 95.50 44.03
N ASN A 227 -54.42 94.78 44.90
CA ASN A 227 -54.61 94.88 46.34
C ASN A 227 -54.05 96.18 46.92
N GLU A 228 -52.91 96.68 46.43
CA GLU A 228 -52.38 98.01 46.79
C GLU A 228 -53.35 99.12 46.36
N ASP A 229 -53.90 99.03 45.14
CA ASP A 229 -54.90 99.98 44.66
C ASP A 229 -56.16 99.97 45.54
N LEU A 230 -56.65 98.78 45.92
CA LEU A 230 -57.82 98.64 46.79
C LEU A 230 -57.58 99.17 48.20
N GLU A 231 -56.38 99.00 48.74
CA GLU A 231 -55.99 99.56 50.05
C GLU A 231 -56.02 101.09 50.02
N LYS A 232 -55.54 101.68 48.92
CA LYS A 232 -55.63 103.13 48.70
C LYS A 232 -57.07 103.61 48.57
N ASP A 233 -57.89 102.94 47.76
CA ASP A 233 -59.32 103.28 47.61
C ASP A 233 -60.06 103.18 48.95
N TYR A 234 -59.69 102.21 49.80
CA TYR A 234 -60.24 102.07 51.14
C TYR A 234 -59.85 103.24 52.06
N ASP A 235 -58.59 103.66 52.03
CA ASP A 235 -58.12 104.82 52.80
C ASP A 235 -58.77 106.12 52.32
N ASP A 236 -58.92 106.31 51.01
CA ASP A 236 -59.61 107.46 50.42
C ASP A 236 -61.08 107.50 50.86
N LEU A 237 -61.81 106.38 50.79
CA LEU A 237 -63.20 106.27 51.26
C LEU A 237 -63.34 106.53 52.76
N ARG A 238 -62.36 106.09 53.55
CA ARG A 238 -62.32 106.34 54.99
C ARG A 238 -62.15 107.83 55.31
N LEU A 239 -61.33 108.55 54.54
CA LEU A 239 -61.20 110.01 54.66
C LEU A 239 -62.52 110.71 54.30
N GLU A 240 -63.15 110.33 53.18
CA GLU A 240 -64.46 110.88 52.79
C GLU A 240 -65.54 110.63 53.84
N TYR A 241 -65.55 109.45 54.47
CA TYR A 241 -66.45 109.12 55.56
C TYR A 241 -66.23 110.03 56.77
N ASN A 242 -64.99 110.26 57.19
CA ASN A 242 -64.68 111.16 58.31
C ASN A 242 -65.11 112.59 58.00
N ASP A 243 -64.84 113.09 56.78
CA ASP A 243 -65.29 114.41 56.33
C ASP A 243 -66.82 114.56 56.38
N LEU A 244 -67.56 113.49 56.04
CA LEU A 244 -69.02 113.48 56.12
C LEU A 244 -69.51 113.48 57.58
N VAL A 245 -68.83 112.75 58.46
CA VAL A 245 -69.12 112.74 59.90
C VAL A 245 -68.90 114.13 60.49
N ASP A 246 -67.80 114.81 60.15
CA ASP A 246 -67.52 116.17 60.60
C ASP A 246 -68.61 117.14 60.14
N LYS A 247 -68.99 117.11 58.84
CA LYS A 247 -70.10 117.92 58.32
C LYS A 247 -71.44 117.63 59.00
N TYR A 248 -71.71 116.36 59.34
CA TYR A 248 -72.91 115.98 60.07
C TYR A 248 -72.92 116.59 61.48
N ASN A 249 -71.80 116.52 62.19
CA ASN A 249 -71.65 117.09 63.53
C ASN A 249 -71.83 118.62 63.49
N ASP A 250 -71.22 119.30 62.52
CA ASP A 250 -71.37 120.75 62.31
C ASP A 250 -72.86 121.12 62.09
N LEU A 251 -73.56 120.38 61.24
CA LEU A 251 -74.99 120.62 60.97
C LEU A 251 -75.87 120.31 62.19
N GLU A 252 -75.53 119.29 62.98
CA GLU A 252 -76.21 118.96 64.24
C GLU A 252 -76.04 120.10 65.26
N GLU A 253 -74.85 120.69 65.36
CA GLU A 253 -74.59 121.86 66.20
C GLU A 253 -75.37 123.09 65.71
N GLU A 254 -75.36 123.38 64.40
CA GLU A 254 -76.17 124.45 63.81
C GLU A 254 -77.66 124.27 64.13
N LEU A 255 -78.19 123.05 63.96
CA LEU A 255 -79.59 122.72 64.29
C LEU A 255 -79.89 122.92 65.78
N TYR A 256 -78.96 122.59 66.67
CA TYR A 256 -79.10 122.83 68.10
C TYR A 256 -79.19 124.33 68.41
N ILE A 257 -78.29 125.14 67.83
CA ILE A 257 -78.29 126.60 67.98
C ILE A 257 -79.60 127.20 67.46
N LEU A 258 -80.07 126.79 66.27
CA LEU A 258 -81.32 127.23 65.67
C LEU A 258 -82.55 126.88 66.52
N LYS A 259 -82.60 125.67 67.08
CA LYS A 259 -83.70 125.28 68.00
C LYS A 259 -83.69 126.15 69.26
N SER A 260 -82.52 126.43 69.81
CA SER A 260 -82.35 127.29 70.98
C SER A 260 -82.78 128.74 70.71
N SER A 261 -82.34 129.31 69.57
CA SER A 261 -82.74 130.67 69.16
C SER A 261 -84.24 130.76 68.91
N ARG A 262 -84.83 129.77 68.21
CA ARG A 262 -86.28 129.70 68.00
C ARG A 262 -87.05 129.65 69.31
N SER A 263 -86.63 128.82 70.26
CA SER A 263 -87.27 128.76 71.58
C SER A 263 -87.17 130.10 72.33
N ARG A 264 -86.02 130.79 72.23
CA ARG A 264 -85.84 132.15 72.77
C ARG A 264 -86.78 133.16 72.10
N ASP A 265 -86.89 133.14 70.77
CA ASP A 265 -87.74 134.05 70.00
C ASP A 265 -89.23 133.81 70.29
N GLU A 266 -89.67 132.54 70.39
CA GLU A 266 -91.02 132.17 70.81
C GLU A 266 -91.33 132.68 72.24
N TYR A 267 -90.37 132.59 73.16
CA TYR A 267 -90.48 133.15 74.51
C TYR A 267 -90.60 134.69 74.50
N ILE A 268 -89.77 135.37 73.71
CA ILE A 268 -89.84 136.84 73.56
C ILE A 268 -91.19 137.24 72.95
N ALA A 269 -91.63 136.57 71.87
CA ALA A 269 -92.89 136.86 71.20
C ALA A 269 -94.10 136.67 72.13
N SER A 270 -94.09 135.63 72.96
CA SER A 270 -95.14 135.42 73.97
C SER A 270 -95.12 136.48 75.07
N LYS A 271 -93.94 136.93 75.53
CA LYS A 271 -93.83 138.06 76.48
C LYS A 271 -94.27 139.40 75.89
N VAL A 272 -93.94 139.67 74.63
CA VAL A 272 -94.44 140.86 73.92
C VAL A 272 -95.96 140.80 73.76
N LYS A 273 -96.52 139.63 73.44
CA LYS A 273 -97.97 139.44 73.36
C LYS A 273 -98.68 139.66 74.71
N GLU A 274 -98.13 139.14 75.81
CA GLU A 274 -98.62 139.45 77.17
C GLU A 274 -98.56 140.96 77.47
N PHE A 275 -97.47 141.63 77.10
CA PHE A 275 -97.33 143.07 77.30
C PHE A 275 -98.36 143.89 76.51
N ILE A 276 -98.62 143.55 75.25
CA ILE A 276 -99.64 144.23 74.43
C ILE A 276 -101.04 144.03 75.03
N LEU A 277 -101.40 142.79 75.40
CA LEU A 277 -102.73 142.47 75.95
C LEU A 277 -103.00 143.12 77.31
N ASN A 278 -101.97 143.35 78.14
CA ASN A 278 -102.12 144.01 79.44
C ASN A 278 -102.16 145.56 79.36
N ASN A 279 -101.91 146.15 78.19
CA ASN A 279 -101.97 147.61 77.98
C ASN A 279 -103.29 148.07 77.32
N GLU A 280 -104.21 147.18 76.97
CA GLU A 280 -105.58 147.53 76.56
C GLU A 280 -106.50 147.51 77.79
N HIS A 281 -106.37 148.56 78.61
CA HIS A 281 -107.30 148.94 79.69
C HIS A 281 -108.18 150.10 79.24
#